data_AF-A0A9J6EZG4-F1
#
_entry.id   AF-A0A9J6EZG4-F1
#
_cell.length_a   1.000
_cell.length_b   1.000
_cell.length_c   1.000
_cell.angle_alpha   90.00
_cell.angle_beta   90.00
_cell.angle_gamma   90.00
#
_symmetry.space_group_name_H-M   'P 1'
#
loop_
_entity.id
_entity.type
_entity.pdbx_description
1 polymer ?
#
loop_
_entity_poly.entity_id
_entity_poly.type
_entity_poly.pdbx_seq_one_letter_code
_entity_poly.pdbx_strand_id
1 'polypeptide(L)'
;MYGLPYHPVNRTQIIKLDRLLNEAKRMVTGLPRYTRLDALKSCSKLNNLTELVDMHIHTQETRLRATNAGRYTLMLLGYDINTLPMLPNKTPPWEITVLTDGKPLPLNMDPNQRARRLNYAKRHARATSSLPMTERVVYTDAALPADGTSNTCYATAWGDTPPPVTGLCSTCNCRADLNHLCWECPVYNPPRLRALATIKRGPWPSSLRTWACPEPSPPDRAIEFWRALIMFLQDPAAPPVGDRLRDSHKIQAIQAAPT
;
A
#
# COMPACT_ATOMS: atom_id res chain seq x y z
N MET A 1 17.85 7.56 -12.90
CA MET A 1 19.00 6.89 -12.24
C MET A 1 19.00 5.38 -12.38
N TYR A 2 17.86 4.70 -12.52
CA TYR A 2 17.78 3.23 -12.56
C TYR A 2 18.66 2.52 -13.62
N GLY A 3 18.98 3.17 -14.74
CA GLY A 3 19.86 2.56 -15.77
C GLY A 3 21.36 2.83 -15.58
N LEU A 4 21.76 3.71 -14.66
CA LEU A 4 23.14 4.19 -14.54
C LEU A 4 24.18 3.07 -14.38
N PRO A 5 23.94 2.00 -13.58
CA PRO A 5 24.92 0.93 -13.38
C PRO A 5 25.17 0.08 -14.63
N TYR A 6 24.26 0.11 -15.61
CA TYR A 6 24.28 -0.79 -16.77
C TYR A 6 24.70 -0.09 -18.06
N HIS A 7 24.99 1.22 -18.00
CA HIS A 7 25.46 1.98 -19.14
C HIS A 7 26.91 2.41 -18.95
N PRO A 8 27.74 2.37 -19.99
CA PRO A 8 29.07 2.96 -19.93
C PRO A 8 28.93 4.49 -19.85
N VAL A 9 29.17 5.04 -18.66
CA VAL A 9 29.15 6.50 -18.41
C VAL A 9 30.55 7.04 -18.21
N ASN A 10 30.86 8.11 -18.92
CA ASN A 10 32.12 8.83 -18.78
C ASN A 10 32.14 9.69 -17.51
N ARG A 11 33.33 9.98 -17.00
CA ARG A 11 33.53 10.83 -15.80
C ARG A 11 32.83 12.20 -15.92
N THR A 12 32.83 12.79 -17.12
CA THR A 12 32.14 14.06 -17.39
C THR A 12 30.63 13.95 -17.26
N GLN A 13 30.03 12.83 -17.68
CA GLN A 13 28.60 12.55 -17.54
C GLN A 13 28.23 12.31 -16.09
N ILE A 14 29.07 11.58 -15.33
CA ILE A 14 28.89 11.38 -13.89
C ILE A 14 28.86 12.73 -13.15
N ILE A 15 29.79 13.63 -13.46
CA ILE A 15 29.80 14.98 -12.86
C ILE A 15 28.53 15.77 -13.22
N LYS A 16 28.04 15.66 -14.46
CA LYS A 16 26.77 16.30 -14.87
C LYS A 16 25.58 15.74 -14.09
N LEU A 17 25.52 14.42 -13.92
CA LEU A 17 24.48 13.76 -13.13
C LEU A 17 24.53 14.17 -11.66
N ASP A 18 25.72 14.28 -11.07
CA ASP A 18 25.88 14.73 -9.69
C ASP A 18 25.46 16.20 -9.52
N ARG A 19 25.72 17.07 -10.51
CA ARG A 19 25.21 18.45 -10.52
C ARG A 19 23.68 18.50 -10.55
N LEU A 20 23.05 17.70 -11.42
CA LEU A 20 21.59 17.59 -11.49
C LEU A 20 20.99 17.06 -10.18
N LEU A 21 21.64 16.07 -9.57
CA LEU A 21 21.24 15.55 -8.27
C LEU A 21 21.33 16.63 -7.19
N ASN A 22 22.42 17.39 -7.14
CA ASN A 22 22.59 18.47 -6.17
C ASN A 22 21.58 19.61 -6.39
N GLU A 23 21.20 19.91 -7.63
CA GLU A 23 20.12 20.86 -7.93
C GLU A 23 18.77 20.35 -7.44
N ALA A 24 18.45 19.07 -7.70
CA ALA A 24 17.25 18.44 -7.15
C ALA A 24 17.24 18.44 -5.62
N LYS A 25 18.38 18.13 -4.97
CA LYS A 25 18.52 18.21 -3.50
C LYS A 25 18.18 19.60 -2.98
N ARG A 26 18.66 20.67 -3.65
CA ARG A 26 18.33 22.05 -3.27
C ARG A 26 16.85 22.35 -3.41
N MET A 27 16.23 21.94 -4.53
CA MET A 27 14.79 22.15 -4.74
C MET A 27 13.96 21.44 -3.67
N VAL A 28 14.27 20.17 -3.38
CA VAL A 28 13.53 19.37 -2.38
C VAL A 28 13.68 19.94 -0.97
N THR A 29 14.88 20.41 -0.63
CA THR A 29 15.16 20.97 0.70
C THR A 29 14.79 22.44 0.85
N GLY A 30 14.37 23.11 -0.23
CA GLY A 30 14.13 24.56 -0.24
C GLY A 30 15.39 25.40 -0.05
N LEU A 31 16.58 24.83 -0.18
CA LEU A 31 17.84 25.54 0.03
C LEU A 31 18.18 26.45 -1.16
N PRO A 32 18.72 27.67 -0.93
CA PRO A 32 19.11 28.57 -2.00
C PRO A 32 20.11 27.96 -2.98
N ARG A 33 20.08 28.41 -4.25
CA ARG A 33 20.98 27.92 -5.32
C ARG A 33 22.48 28.06 -4.97
N TYR A 34 22.83 29.11 -4.22
CA TYR A 34 24.20 29.41 -3.81
C TYR A 34 24.67 28.63 -2.56
N THR A 35 23.86 27.72 -2.02
CA THR A 35 24.26 26.91 -0.87
C THR A 35 25.49 26.06 -1.21
N ARG A 36 26.52 26.14 -0.36
CA ARG A 36 27.76 25.37 -0.48
C ARG A 36 27.46 23.87 -0.49
N LEU A 37 28.19 23.10 -1.29
CA LEU A 37 27.92 21.67 -1.47
C LEU A 37 28.05 20.88 -0.17
N ASP A 38 29.01 21.21 0.68
CA ASP A 38 29.21 20.53 1.97
C ASP A 38 28.00 20.75 2.91
N ALA A 39 27.51 21.99 2.96
CA ALA A 39 26.30 22.35 3.70
C ALA A 39 25.04 21.71 3.10
N LEU A 40 24.94 21.60 1.77
CA LEU A 40 23.84 20.92 1.11
C LEU A 40 23.82 19.42 1.47
N LYS A 41 24.98 18.77 1.46
CA LYS A 41 25.10 17.35 1.80
C LYS A 41 24.76 17.10 3.28
N SER A 42 25.22 17.95 4.20
CA SER A 42 24.88 17.82 5.62
C SER A 42 23.39 18.09 5.90
N CYS A 43 22.80 19.10 5.26
CA CYS A 43 21.40 19.49 5.49
C CYS A 43 20.40 18.55 4.79
N SER A 44 20.70 18.07 3.58
CA SER A 44 19.72 17.31 2.80
C SER A 44 19.46 15.91 3.36
N LYS A 45 20.44 15.26 3.99
CA LYS A 45 20.37 13.83 4.40
C LYS A 45 19.90 12.90 3.27
N LEU A 46 19.99 13.35 2.01
CA LEU A 46 19.59 12.62 0.83
C LEU A 46 20.81 11.89 0.26
N ASN A 47 20.57 10.70 -0.27
CA ASN A 47 21.62 9.83 -0.79
C ASN A 47 22.46 10.50 -1.88
N ASN A 48 23.75 10.21 -1.88
CA ASN A 48 24.68 10.63 -2.93
C ASN A 48 24.51 9.78 -4.20
N LEU A 49 25.07 10.24 -5.32
CA LEU A 49 24.98 9.52 -6.60
C LEU A 49 25.53 8.09 -6.48
N THR A 50 26.66 7.92 -5.79
CA THR A 50 27.29 6.62 -5.53
C THR A 50 26.40 5.72 -4.66
N GLU A 51 25.89 6.25 -3.55
CA GLU A 51 24.98 5.53 -2.66
C GLU A 51 23.70 5.08 -3.38
N LEU A 52 23.17 5.91 -4.30
CA LEU A 52 22.02 5.54 -5.12
C LEU A 52 22.33 4.40 -6.09
N VAL A 53 23.55 4.38 -6.65
CA VAL A 53 24.04 3.28 -7.50
C VAL A 53 24.20 2.00 -6.68
N ASP A 54 24.83 2.09 -5.51
CA ASP A 54 25.08 0.94 -4.64
C ASP A 54 23.76 0.33 -4.13
N MET A 55 22.85 1.17 -3.64
CA MET A 55 21.50 0.73 -3.24
C MET A 55 20.76 0.08 -4.41
N HIS A 56 20.89 0.62 -5.61
CA HIS A 56 20.26 0.03 -6.78
C HIS A 56 20.82 -1.36 -7.07
N ILE A 57 22.15 -1.51 -7.15
CA ILE A 57 22.81 -2.80 -7.39
C ILE A 57 22.39 -3.80 -6.31
N HIS A 58 22.45 -3.41 -5.04
CA HIS A 58 22.06 -4.26 -3.91
C HIS A 58 20.60 -4.71 -3.99
N THR A 59 19.69 -3.80 -4.33
CA THR A 59 18.26 -4.11 -4.49
C THR A 59 18.04 -5.10 -5.64
N GLN A 60 18.76 -4.93 -6.75
CA GLN A 60 18.67 -5.80 -7.91
C GLN A 60 19.20 -7.19 -7.61
N GLU A 61 20.36 -7.30 -6.97
CA GLU A 61 20.89 -8.57 -6.49
C GLU A 61 19.91 -9.27 -5.54
N THR A 62 19.37 -8.55 -4.57
CA THR A 62 18.40 -9.09 -3.61
C THR A 62 17.17 -9.63 -4.32
N ARG A 63 16.63 -8.88 -5.29
CA ARG A 63 15.48 -9.30 -6.10
C ARG A 63 15.77 -10.53 -6.94
N LEU A 64 16.96 -10.59 -7.57
CA LEU A 64 17.38 -11.73 -8.38
C LEU A 64 17.55 -12.98 -7.51
N ARG A 65 18.18 -12.86 -6.34
CA ARG A 65 18.34 -13.97 -5.37
C ARG A 65 17.02 -14.48 -4.80
N ALA A 66 15.98 -13.63 -4.74
CA ALA A 66 14.68 -13.93 -4.13
C ALA A 66 13.63 -14.57 -5.08
N THR A 67 14.00 -14.90 -6.32
CA THR A 67 13.08 -15.49 -7.31
C THR A 67 13.74 -16.59 -8.14
N ASN A 68 12.96 -17.58 -8.59
CA ASN A 68 13.47 -18.66 -9.46
C ASN A 68 14.03 -18.10 -10.77
N ALA A 69 13.25 -17.23 -11.43
CA ALA A 69 13.68 -16.57 -12.67
C ALA A 69 14.95 -15.74 -12.46
N GLY A 70 15.04 -14.99 -11.36
CA GLY A 70 16.22 -14.19 -11.05
C GLY A 70 17.47 -15.03 -10.77
N ARG A 71 17.33 -16.16 -10.06
CA ARG A 71 18.42 -17.13 -9.88
C ARG A 71 18.88 -17.71 -11.21
N TYR A 72 17.95 -18.06 -12.09
CA TYR A 72 18.30 -18.51 -13.43
C TYR A 72 19.11 -17.45 -14.20
N THR A 73 18.72 -16.17 -14.12
CA THR A 73 19.54 -15.08 -14.68
C THR A 73 20.93 -15.01 -14.06
N LEU A 74 21.05 -15.15 -12.73
CA LEU A 74 22.35 -15.19 -12.05
C LEU A 74 23.23 -16.36 -12.53
N MET A 75 22.61 -17.49 -12.85
CA MET A 75 23.29 -18.68 -13.39
C MET A 75 23.96 -18.37 -14.72
N LEU A 76 23.19 -17.73 -15.61
CA LEU A 76 23.65 -17.34 -16.94
C LEU A 76 24.78 -16.31 -16.86
N LEU A 77 24.78 -15.46 -15.83
CA LEU A 77 25.83 -14.49 -15.56
C LEU A 77 27.07 -15.09 -14.87
N GLY A 78 27.06 -16.40 -14.55
CA GLY A 78 28.18 -17.12 -13.95
C GLY A 78 28.30 -17.00 -12.43
N TYR A 79 27.25 -16.53 -11.74
CA TYR A 79 27.24 -16.52 -10.28
C TYR A 79 26.87 -17.90 -9.73
N ASP A 80 27.49 -18.28 -8.60
CA ASP A 80 27.12 -19.50 -7.89
C ASP A 80 25.80 -19.32 -7.13
N ILE A 81 24.82 -20.16 -7.46
CA ILE A 81 23.46 -20.13 -6.91
C ILE A 81 23.31 -21.20 -5.83
N ASN A 82 24.17 -22.22 -5.83
CA ASN A 82 24.00 -23.40 -4.98
C ASN A 82 24.16 -23.06 -3.48
N THR A 83 24.81 -21.93 -3.20
CA THR A 83 25.00 -21.39 -1.84
C THR A 83 23.80 -20.58 -1.33
N LEU A 84 22.82 -20.25 -2.19
CA LEU A 84 21.68 -19.43 -1.81
C LEU A 84 20.65 -20.25 -1.02
N PRO A 85 19.99 -19.65 -0.01
CA PRO A 85 18.97 -20.34 0.78
C PRO A 85 17.81 -20.79 -0.10
N MET A 86 17.07 -21.83 0.30
CA MET A 86 15.87 -22.23 -0.44
C MET A 86 14.85 -21.08 -0.47
N LEU A 87 14.17 -20.92 -1.60
CA LEU A 87 13.13 -19.90 -1.71
C LEU A 87 11.91 -20.32 -0.87
N PRO A 88 11.22 -19.37 -0.22
CA PRO A 88 9.97 -19.68 0.44
C PRO A 88 8.95 -20.17 -0.59
N ASN A 89 8.17 -21.18 -0.22
CA ASN A 89 7.01 -21.59 -1.00
C ASN A 89 6.05 -20.40 -1.08
N LYS A 90 5.92 -19.81 -2.27
CA LYS A 90 4.96 -18.73 -2.51
C LYS A 90 3.65 -19.39 -2.93
N THR A 91 2.63 -19.35 -2.08
CA THR A 91 1.26 -19.56 -2.54
C THR A 91 0.96 -18.41 -3.49
N PRO A 92 0.73 -18.67 -4.79
CA PRO A 92 0.39 -17.61 -5.70
C PRO A 92 -0.90 -16.92 -5.25
N PRO A 93 -1.10 -15.64 -5.59
CA PRO A 93 -2.25 -14.87 -5.09
C PRO A 93 -3.60 -15.53 -5.39
N TRP A 94 -3.71 -16.28 -6.49
CA TRP A 94 -4.92 -16.98 -6.89
C TRP A 94 -5.19 -18.29 -6.13
N GLU A 95 -4.20 -18.86 -5.43
CA GLU A 95 -4.44 -19.95 -4.47
C GLU A 95 -4.95 -19.41 -3.13
N ILE A 96 -4.75 -18.13 -2.85
CA ILE A 96 -5.28 -17.45 -1.66
C ILE A 96 -6.77 -17.12 -1.82
N THR A 97 -7.22 -16.87 -3.05
CA THR A 97 -8.63 -16.55 -3.36
C THR A 97 -9.27 -17.69 -4.12
N VAL A 98 -10.22 -18.39 -3.50
CA VAL A 98 -11.05 -19.38 -4.20
C VAL A 98 -11.88 -18.64 -5.26
N LEU A 99 -11.50 -18.81 -6.52
CA LEU A 99 -12.25 -18.34 -7.68
C LEU A 99 -13.32 -19.38 -8.01
N THR A 100 -14.56 -18.93 -8.10
CA THR A 100 -15.65 -19.74 -8.66
C THR A 100 -15.60 -19.63 -10.18
N ASP A 101 -15.96 -20.70 -10.91
CA ASP A 101 -16.05 -20.67 -12.37
C ASP A 101 -16.89 -19.49 -12.84
N GLY A 102 -16.23 -18.60 -13.57
CA GLY A 102 -16.83 -17.37 -14.08
C GLY A 102 -17.78 -17.66 -15.24
N LYS A 103 -18.84 -16.85 -15.37
CA LYS A 103 -19.69 -16.89 -16.57
C LYS A 103 -19.07 -15.99 -17.63
N PRO A 104 -18.85 -16.46 -18.87
CA PRO A 104 -18.36 -15.59 -19.93
C PRO A 104 -19.39 -14.50 -20.21
N LEU A 105 -18.93 -13.33 -20.66
CA LEU A 105 -19.84 -12.34 -21.22
C LEU A 105 -20.60 -12.95 -22.41
N PRO A 106 -21.91 -12.66 -22.56
CA PRO A 106 -22.67 -13.15 -23.70
C PRO A 106 -22.04 -12.70 -25.02
N LEU A 107 -22.10 -13.58 -26.03
CA LEU A 107 -21.72 -13.25 -27.40
C LEU A 107 -22.60 -12.12 -27.97
N ASN A 108 -22.09 -11.41 -28.98
CA ASN A 108 -22.80 -10.34 -29.69
C ASN A 108 -23.14 -9.12 -28.81
N MET A 109 -22.16 -8.65 -28.05
CA MET A 109 -22.25 -7.45 -27.20
C MET A 109 -21.53 -6.25 -27.83
N ASP A 110 -21.57 -6.14 -29.16
CA ASP A 110 -20.92 -5.06 -29.91
C ASP A 110 -21.62 -3.69 -29.68
N PRO A 111 -20.96 -2.57 -30.04
CA PRO A 111 -21.51 -1.23 -29.88
C PRO A 111 -22.89 -1.03 -30.52
N ASN A 112 -23.24 -1.76 -31.58
CA ASN A 112 -24.51 -1.59 -32.29
C ASN A 112 -25.68 -2.25 -31.54
N GLN A 113 -25.41 -3.18 -30.62
CA GLN A 113 -26.45 -3.91 -29.86
C GLN A 113 -26.76 -3.25 -28.50
N ARG A 114 -27.07 -1.95 -28.50
CA ARG A 114 -27.31 -1.15 -27.26
C ARG A 114 -28.37 -1.74 -26.32
N ALA A 115 -29.49 -2.22 -26.86
CA ALA A 115 -30.58 -2.78 -26.05
C ALA A 115 -30.17 -4.05 -25.29
N ARG A 116 -29.41 -4.95 -25.95
CA ARG A 116 -28.86 -6.16 -25.34
C ARG A 116 -27.86 -5.84 -24.24
N ARG A 117 -26.95 -4.89 -24.50
CA ARG A 117 -25.98 -4.42 -23.50
C ARG A 117 -26.67 -3.87 -22.25
N LEU A 118 -27.72 -3.07 -22.44
CA LEU A 118 -28.47 -2.46 -21.35
C LEU A 118 -29.26 -3.50 -20.53
N ASN A 119 -29.89 -4.47 -21.20
CA ASN A 119 -30.59 -5.56 -20.54
C ASN A 119 -29.65 -6.50 -19.77
N TYR A 120 -28.48 -6.80 -20.34
CA TYR A 120 -27.46 -7.58 -19.65
C TYR A 120 -26.91 -6.83 -18.44
N ALA A 121 -26.57 -5.54 -18.57
CA ALA A 121 -26.12 -4.72 -17.46
C ALA A 121 -27.14 -4.68 -16.32
N LYS A 122 -28.44 -4.55 -16.63
CA LYS A 122 -29.51 -4.63 -15.62
C LYS A 122 -29.57 -5.97 -14.91
N ARG A 123 -29.46 -7.09 -15.66
CA ARG A 123 -29.43 -8.44 -15.08
C ARG A 123 -28.20 -8.66 -14.22
N HIS A 124 -27.04 -8.23 -14.70
CA HIS A 124 -25.77 -8.34 -14.00
C HIS A 124 -25.76 -7.51 -12.71
N ALA A 125 -26.26 -6.28 -12.75
CA ALA A 125 -26.39 -5.42 -11.58
C ALA A 125 -27.28 -6.08 -10.52
N ARG A 126 -28.44 -6.62 -10.91
CA ARG A 126 -29.32 -7.38 -10.00
C ARG A 126 -28.62 -8.59 -9.38
N ALA A 127 -27.92 -9.37 -10.20
CA ALA A 127 -27.19 -10.55 -9.74
C ALA A 127 -26.04 -10.19 -8.77
N THR A 128 -25.33 -9.08 -9.04
CA THR A 128 -24.23 -8.61 -8.17
C THR A 128 -24.77 -8.06 -6.86
N SER A 129 -25.89 -7.32 -6.89
CA SER A 129 -26.53 -6.79 -5.68
C SER A 129 -27.15 -7.87 -4.80
N SER A 130 -27.46 -9.05 -5.34
CA SER A 130 -27.97 -10.18 -4.57
C SER A 130 -26.89 -11.05 -3.94
N LEU A 131 -25.60 -10.80 -4.20
CA LEU A 131 -24.51 -11.59 -3.63
C LEU A 131 -24.37 -11.33 -2.13
N PRO A 132 -24.00 -12.35 -1.33
CA PRO A 132 -23.69 -12.16 0.08
C PRO A 132 -22.45 -11.28 0.24
N MET A 133 -22.35 -10.59 1.38
CA MET A 133 -21.25 -9.65 1.68
C MET A 133 -19.86 -10.31 1.67
N THR A 134 -19.81 -11.64 1.80
CA THR A 134 -18.63 -12.50 1.78
C THR A 134 -18.07 -12.74 0.37
N GLU A 135 -18.86 -12.46 -0.67
CA GLU A 135 -18.49 -12.70 -2.06
C GLU A 135 -18.21 -11.39 -2.79
N ARG A 136 -17.18 -11.39 -3.64
CA ARG A 136 -16.84 -10.25 -4.50
C ARG A 136 -16.78 -10.66 -5.94
N VAL A 137 -17.31 -9.83 -6.83
CA VAL A 137 -17.16 -10.01 -8.28
C VAL A 137 -15.82 -9.42 -8.71
N VAL A 138 -14.99 -10.24 -9.32
CA VAL A 138 -13.72 -9.86 -9.94
C VAL A 138 -13.88 -9.98 -11.45
N TYR A 139 -13.53 -8.92 -12.16
CA TYR A 139 -13.54 -8.89 -13.62
C TYR A 139 -12.12 -9.11 -14.12
N THR A 140 -11.95 -10.06 -15.03
CA THR A 140 -10.67 -10.35 -15.65
C THR A 140 -10.85 -10.40 -17.16
N ASP A 141 -9.98 -9.73 -17.89
CA ASP A 141 -9.82 -9.96 -19.31
C ASP A 141 -9.18 -11.35 -19.48
N ALA A 142 -9.99 -12.37 -19.75
CA ALA A 142 -9.40 -13.63 -20.17
C ALA A 142 -8.67 -13.36 -21.49
N ALA A 143 -7.37 -13.63 -21.51
CA ALA A 143 -6.62 -13.72 -22.75
C ALA A 143 -7.34 -14.71 -23.68
N LEU A 144 -7.33 -14.40 -24.98
CA LEU A 144 -7.97 -15.21 -26.01
C LEU A 144 -7.63 -16.70 -25.79
N PRO A 145 -8.62 -17.59 -25.59
CA PRO A 145 -8.39 -19.02 -25.65
C PRO A 145 -7.75 -19.39 -26.99
N ALA A 146 -7.01 -20.48 -27.04
CA ALA A 146 -6.40 -20.99 -28.29
C ALA A 146 -7.42 -21.17 -29.42
N ASP A 147 -8.70 -21.35 -29.07
CA ASP A 147 -9.83 -21.51 -29.98
C ASP A 147 -10.34 -20.19 -30.60
N GLY A 148 -9.72 -19.05 -30.30
CA GLY A 148 -10.00 -17.77 -30.97
C GLY A 148 -11.22 -16.99 -30.44
N THR A 149 -11.96 -17.52 -29.47
CA THR A 149 -13.13 -16.84 -28.89
C THR A 149 -12.72 -15.86 -27.80
N SER A 150 -12.58 -14.57 -28.13
CA SER A 150 -12.39 -13.52 -27.12
C SER A 150 -13.59 -13.44 -26.16
N ASN A 151 -13.42 -13.95 -24.94
CA ASN A 151 -14.46 -13.96 -23.93
C ASN A 151 -13.94 -13.25 -22.68
N THR A 152 -14.23 -11.96 -22.54
CA THR A 152 -14.11 -11.32 -21.23
C THR A 152 -15.01 -12.07 -20.25
N CYS A 153 -14.48 -12.43 -19.09
CA CYS A 153 -15.19 -13.21 -18.07
C CYS A 153 -15.24 -12.43 -16.75
N TYR A 154 -16.23 -12.76 -15.93
CA TYR A 154 -16.25 -12.31 -14.54
C TYR A 154 -16.34 -13.56 -13.66
N ALA A 155 -15.58 -13.57 -12.57
CA ALA A 155 -15.58 -14.63 -11.58
C ALA A 155 -16.02 -14.05 -10.23
N THR A 156 -16.61 -14.89 -9.39
CA THR A 156 -16.87 -14.55 -7.99
C THR A 156 -15.76 -15.15 -7.13
N ALA A 157 -15.12 -14.31 -6.33
CA ALA A 157 -14.10 -14.70 -5.38
C ALA A 157 -14.68 -14.70 -3.96
N TRP A 158 -14.37 -15.75 -3.20
CA TRP A 158 -14.66 -15.82 -1.78
C TRP A 158 -13.59 -15.03 -1.02
N GLY A 159 -14.03 -14.17 -0.10
CA GLY A 159 -13.14 -13.55 0.88
C GLY A 159 -13.39 -14.18 2.24
N ASP A 160 -12.39 -14.86 2.81
CA ASP A 160 -12.50 -15.57 4.11
C ASP A 160 -12.81 -14.67 5.31
N THR A 161 -12.89 -13.36 5.11
CA THR A 161 -13.54 -12.45 6.05
C THR A 161 -14.12 -11.27 5.26
N PRO A 162 -15.45 -11.05 5.26
CA PRO A 162 -15.96 -9.77 4.83
C PRO A 162 -15.45 -8.72 5.83
N PRO A 163 -14.76 -7.64 5.43
CA PRO A 163 -14.68 -6.49 6.32
C PRO A 163 -16.12 -6.09 6.67
N PRO A 164 -16.41 -5.67 7.91
CA PRO A 164 -17.72 -5.12 8.24
C PRO A 164 -17.86 -3.77 7.51
N VAL A 165 -18.24 -3.79 6.23
CA VAL A 165 -18.46 -2.58 5.43
C VAL A 165 -19.95 -2.32 5.36
N THR A 166 -20.60 -2.16 6.51
CA THR A 166 -21.89 -1.47 6.53
C THR A 166 -21.72 0.00 6.16
N GLY A 167 -20.49 0.52 6.10
CA GLY A 167 -20.23 1.96 6.00
C GLY A 167 -20.73 2.70 7.24
N LEU A 168 -21.06 1.96 8.31
CA LEU A 168 -21.63 2.43 9.56
C LEU A 168 -20.69 2.07 10.71
N CYS A 169 -20.66 2.92 11.72
CA CYS A 169 -19.90 2.74 12.93
C CYS A 169 -20.52 1.60 13.73
N SER A 170 -19.72 0.58 14.07
CA SER A 170 -20.19 -0.61 14.78
C SER A 170 -20.80 -0.33 16.16
N THR A 171 -20.56 0.84 16.73
CA THR A 171 -20.97 1.21 18.09
C THR A 171 -22.11 2.22 18.13
N CYS A 172 -22.16 3.20 17.23
CA CYS A 172 -23.23 4.21 17.22
C CYS A 172 -24.06 4.28 15.94
N ASN A 173 -23.81 3.38 14.98
CA ASN A 173 -24.58 3.20 13.74
C ASN A 173 -24.66 4.45 12.82
N CYS A 174 -23.81 5.46 13.04
CA CYS A 174 -23.61 6.60 12.15
C CYS A 174 -22.68 6.22 11.00
N ARG A 175 -22.60 7.03 9.94
CA ARG A 175 -21.65 6.81 8.84
C ARG A 175 -20.21 6.70 9.37
N ALA A 176 -19.54 5.57 9.12
CA ALA A 176 -18.17 5.31 9.54
C ALA A 176 -17.15 5.90 8.56
N ASP A 177 -17.09 7.23 8.48
CA ASP A 177 -15.96 7.91 7.86
C ASP A 177 -14.88 8.28 8.90
N LEU A 178 -13.69 8.62 8.40
CA LEU A 178 -12.53 8.94 9.24
C LEU A 178 -12.82 10.07 10.23
N ASN A 179 -13.62 11.07 9.81
CA ASN A 179 -13.99 12.17 10.68
C ASN A 179 -14.88 11.69 11.82
N HIS A 180 -15.89 10.86 11.51
CA HIS A 180 -16.73 10.27 12.54
C HIS A 180 -15.91 9.41 13.51
N LEU A 181 -15.12 8.45 13.02
CA LEU A 181 -14.36 7.52 13.85
C LEU A 181 -13.31 8.22 14.73
N CYS A 182 -12.57 9.18 14.17
CA CYS A 182 -11.46 9.82 14.88
C CYS A 182 -11.87 11.09 15.65
N TRP A 183 -12.99 11.73 15.32
CA TRP A 183 -13.33 13.07 15.82
C TRP A 183 -14.78 13.33 16.23
N GLU A 184 -15.76 12.49 15.93
CA GLU A 184 -17.16 12.77 16.35
C GLU A 184 -17.75 11.65 17.19
N CYS A 185 -17.26 10.43 17.05
CA CYS A 185 -17.83 9.27 17.70
C CYS A 185 -17.71 9.38 19.24
N PRO A 186 -18.84 9.30 19.97
CA PRO A 186 -18.84 9.40 21.43
C PRO A 186 -18.12 8.24 22.10
N VAL A 187 -18.11 7.06 21.47
CA VAL A 187 -17.46 5.85 22.01
C VAL A 187 -15.94 5.98 22.01
N TYR A 188 -15.37 6.65 21.01
CA TYR A 188 -13.92 6.90 20.94
C TYR A 188 -13.50 8.20 21.64
N ASN A 189 -14.43 8.87 22.35
CA ASN A 189 -14.12 10.07 23.09
C ASN A 189 -13.09 9.84 24.22
N PRO A 190 -13.20 8.79 25.06
CA PRO A 190 -12.22 8.55 26.13
C PRO A 190 -10.76 8.36 25.64
N PRO A 191 -10.45 7.47 24.66
CA PRO A 191 -9.08 7.34 24.15
C PRO A 191 -8.59 8.62 23.46
N ARG A 192 -9.48 9.34 22.78
CA ARG A 192 -9.14 10.63 22.16
C ARG A 192 -8.75 11.68 23.20
N LEU A 193 -9.49 11.81 24.31
CA LEU A 193 -9.16 12.76 25.37
C LEU A 193 -7.81 12.42 26.03
N ARG A 194 -7.50 11.14 26.23
CA ARG A 194 -6.18 10.70 26.71
C ARG A 194 -5.06 11.13 25.77
N ALA A 195 -5.26 10.96 24.47
CA ALA A 195 -4.31 11.40 23.46
C ALA A 195 -4.16 12.93 23.42
N LEU A 196 -5.26 13.69 23.44
CA LEU A 196 -5.22 15.15 23.42
C LEU A 196 -4.58 15.75 24.68
N ALA A 197 -4.72 15.08 25.85
CA ALA A 197 -4.08 15.49 27.09
C ALA A 197 -2.54 15.43 27.04
N THR A 198 -1.95 14.78 26.03
CA THR A 198 -0.49 14.74 25.84
C THR A 198 0.06 16.00 25.16
N ILE A 199 -0.81 16.82 24.56
CA ILE A 199 -0.46 18.08 23.90
C ILE A 199 -0.22 19.14 24.97
N LYS A 200 1.01 19.65 25.06
CA LYS A 200 1.43 20.58 26.12
C LYS A 200 1.33 22.04 25.68
N ARG A 201 1.49 22.31 24.38
CA ARG A 201 1.67 23.67 23.85
C ARG A 201 0.42 24.16 23.10
N GLY A 202 -0.27 25.13 23.70
CA GLY A 202 -1.32 25.91 23.04
C GLY A 202 -2.59 25.12 22.70
N PRO A 203 -3.56 25.76 22.02
CA PRO A 203 -4.93 25.27 21.97
C PRO A 203 -5.00 23.90 21.30
N TRP A 204 -5.84 23.04 21.86
CA TRP A 204 -6.16 21.73 21.33
C TRP A 204 -6.71 21.85 19.90
N PRO A 205 -6.47 20.84 19.05
CA PRO A 205 -7.13 20.79 17.77
C PRO A 205 -8.66 20.86 17.94
N SER A 206 -9.32 21.62 17.08
CA SER A 206 -10.79 21.78 17.05
C SER A 206 -11.47 20.83 16.07
N SER A 207 -10.71 20.16 15.19
CA SER A 207 -11.20 19.25 14.16
C SER A 207 -10.17 18.16 13.85
N LEU A 208 -10.59 17.07 13.22
CA LEU A 208 -9.65 16.07 12.68
C LEU A 208 -8.63 16.69 11.72
N ARG A 209 -9.07 17.65 10.91
CA ARG A 209 -8.20 18.34 9.95
C ARG A 209 -7.10 19.12 10.64
N THR A 210 -7.42 19.86 11.71
CA THR A 210 -6.42 20.61 12.48
C THR A 210 -5.52 19.70 13.31
N TRP A 211 -5.97 18.49 13.65
CA TRP A 211 -5.14 17.48 14.31
C TRP A 211 -4.17 16.78 13.34
N ALA A 212 -4.64 16.36 12.17
CA ALA A 212 -3.84 15.63 11.18
C ALA A 212 -2.94 16.56 10.35
N CYS A 213 -3.44 17.75 10.02
CA CYS A 213 -2.76 18.76 9.21
C CYS A 213 -2.80 20.11 9.95
N PRO A 214 -1.98 20.27 11.01
CA PRO A 214 -1.86 21.57 11.66
C PRO A 214 -1.36 22.62 10.67
N GLU A 215 -1.93 23.83 10.73
CA GLU A 215 -1.47 25.00 9.97
C GLU A 215 0.03 25.27 10.23
N PRO A 216 0.72 26.03 9.35
CA PRO A 216 2.16 26.30 9.47
C PRO A 216 2.50 27.04 10.78
N SER A 217 2.61 26.25 11.84
CA SER A 217 3.11 26.57 13.18
C SER A 217 4.56 26.09 13.26
N PRO A 218 5.33 26.45 14.30
CA PRO A 218 6.65 25.86 14.51
C PRO A 218 6.59 24.33 14.42
N PRO A 219 7.59 23.68 13.79
CA PRO A 219 7.58 22.25 13.47
C PRO A 219 7.37 21.36 14.71
N ASP A 220 7.83 21.81 15.88
CA ASP A 220 7.63 21.16 17.17
C ASP A 220 6.15 20.90 17.50
N ARG A 221 5.26 21.81 17.07
CA ARG A 221 3.83 21.71 17.38
C ARG A 221 3.14 20.64 16.52
N ALA A 222 3.53 20.55 15.25
CA ALA A 222 3.02 19.49 14.36
C ALA A 222 3.41 18.10 14.88
N ILE A 223 4.63 17.97 15.42
CA ILE A 223 5.12 16.74 16.03
C ILE A 223 4.29 16.35 17.26
N GLU A 224 3.94 17.30 18.13
CA GLU A 224 3.05 17.02 19.28
C GLU A 224 1.68 16.51 18.83
N PHE A 225 1.09 17.13 17.82
CA PHE A 225 -0.22 16.73 17.30
C PHE A 225 -0.18 15.34 16.67
N TRP A 226 0.83 15.04 15.87
CA TRP A 226 1.00 13.71 15.27
C TRP A 226 1.30 12.64 16.31
N ARG A 227 2.10 12.94 17.35
CA ARG A 227 2.33 12.01 18.46
C ARG A 227 1.03 11.68 19.20
N ALA A 228 0.22 12.70 19.51
CA ALA A 228 -1.10 12.50 20.09
C ALA A 228 -2.00 11.67 19.17
N LEU A 229 -2.01 11.94 17.85
CA LEU A 229 -2.81 11.18 16.89
C LEU A 229 -2.38 9.71 16.80
N ILE A 230 -1.07 9.45 16.77
CA ILE A 230 -0.52 8.09 16.79
C ILE A 230 -0.89 7.37 18.09
N MET A 231 -0.79 8.04 19.23
CA MET A 231 -1.22 7.48 20.51
C MET A 231 -2.71 7.10 20.51
N PHE A 232 -3.57 7.93 19.93
CA PHE A 232 -4.98 7.60 19.76
C PHE A 232 -5.16 6.36 18.88
N LEU A 233 -4.52 6.29 17.70
CA LEU A 233 -4.62 5.14 16.79
C LEU A 233 -4.03 3.85 17.37
N GLN A 234 -3.11 3.96 18.34
CA GLN A 234 -2.50 2.84 19.03
C GLN A 234 -3.24 2.43 20.31
N ASP A 235 -4.24 3.17 20.75
CA ASP A 235 -5.02 2.82 21.93
C ASP A 235 -5.95 1.64 21.59
N PRO A 236 -5.94 0.53 22.36
CA PRO A 236 -6.78 -0.64 22.08
C PRO A 236 -8.28 -0.35 22.16
N ALA A 237 -8.69 0.76 22.78
CA ALA A 237 -10.08 1.21 22.84
C ALA A 237 -10.46 2.20 21.72
N ALA A 238 -9.52 2.58 20.84
CA ALA A 238 -9.77 3.43 19.68
C ALA A 238 -10.36 2.60 18.52
N PRO A 239 -10.89 3.23 17.45
CA PRO A 239 -11.46 2.46 16.36
C PRO A 239 -10.38 1.58 15.73
N PRO A 240 -10.71 0.37 15.25
CA PRO A 240 -9.83 -0.43 14.42
C PRO A 240 -9.67 0.28 13.07
N VAL A 241 -8.81 1.29 13.02
CA VAL A 241 -8.44 1.96 11.78
C VAL A 241 -7.43 1.04 11.08
N GLY A 242 -7.98 0.01 10.44
CA GLY A 242 -7.25 -0.96 9.64
C GLY A 242 -6.93 -2.26 10.38
N ASP A 243 -7.53 -3.36 9.92
CA ASP A 243 -7.18 -4.76 10.23
C ASP A 243 -5.75 -5.16 9.76
N ARG A 244 -4.79 -4.22 9.68
CA ARG A 244 -3.50 -4.44 9.00
C ARG A 244 -2.25 -4.02 9.75
N LEU A 245 -2.33 -3.56 11.00
CA LEU A 245 -1.12 -3.06 11.70
C LEU A 245 -0.84 -3.63 13.10
N ARG A 246 -1.49 -4.72 13.52
CA ARG A 246 -1.06 -5.46 14.72
C ARG A 246 -1.04 -6.96 14.50
N ASP A 247 -0.25 -7.41 13.53
CA ASP A 247 0.50 -8.64 13.76
C ASP A 247 1.59 -8.31 14.78
N SER A 248 1.32 -8.58 16.06
CA SER A 248 2.38 -8.80 17.04
C SER A 248 1.84 -9.54 18.26
N HIS A 249 2.24 -10.82 18.33
CA HIS A 249 2.33 -11.66 19.52
C HIS A 249 1.04 -12.28 20.07
N LYS A 250 0.73 -13.49 19.58
CA LYS A 250 0.72 -14.73 20.40
C LYS A 250 0.57 -15.98 19.52
N ILE A 251 1.70 -16.44 18.97
CA ILE A 251 1.98 -17.87 18.86
C ILE A 251 2.52 -18.28 20.22
N GLN A 252 1.74 -19.05 20.98
CA GLN A 252 2.06 -19.92 22.13
C GLN A 252 0.68 -20.30 22.73
N ALA A 253 0.26 -21.55 22.88
CA ALA A 253 0.94 -22.83 22.84
C ALA A 253 -0.06 -23.94 22.47
N ILE A 254 0.45 -24.97 21.80
CA ILE A 254 -0.11 -26.32 21.81
C ILE A 254 0.18 -26.92 23.20
N GLN A 255 -0.74 -27.78 23.70
CA GLN A 255 -0.73 -28.58 24.94
C GLN A 255 -1.27 -27.83 26.19
N ALA A 256 -2.22 -28.36 26.97
CA ALA A 256 -2.61 -29.74 27.21
C ALA A 256 -4.08 -29.85 27.71
N ALA A 257 -4.77 -30.95 27.37
CA ALA A 257 -5.72 -31.57 28.29
C ALA A 257 -4.90 -32.22 29.42
N PRO A 258 -5.33 -32.23 30.71
CA PRO A 258 -6.50 -32.99 31.18
C PRO A 258 -7.32 -32.18 32.23
N THR A 259 -8.48 -32.55 32.75
CA THR A 259 -9.21 -33.80 33.02
C THR A 259 -10.70 -33.54 32.88
#